data_AF-A0A1Y3MSR8-F1
#
_entry.id   AF-A0A1Y3MSR8-F1
#
_cell.length_a   1.000
_cell.length_b   1.000
_cell.length_c   1.000
_cell.angle_alpha   90.00
_cell.angle_beta   90.00
_cell.angle_gamma   90.00
#
_symmetry.space_group_name_H-M   'P 1'
#
loop_
_entity.id
_entity.type
_entity.pdbx_description
1 polymer ?
#
loop_
_entity_poly.entity_id
_entity_poly.type
_entity_poly.pdbx_seq_one_letter_code
_entity_poly.pdbx_strand_id
1 'polypeptide(L)'
;GRTARVYGRQAYNIKIRGNDDLYGRSQFKLRADPSDATLLRSKLICDIHNRLGVPSISANYVSLYINDEYMGLYVMMDAIKPSWIKYVYDDKDSTTLYQCQSRGAKLSVETSYSICNNENEDVKDRSEWYNFLNALDNATSAADIEDILDIDQFLTEMALEYLTGAFDHYLDYGHNYYMYKPKNETKWKFLSYDFDYDLGQDIDISKIGIFVVDLPEQLDHINMDYPNYSFEEFAKPSHLIDILIYKDPRRFEEILKNVVTKVFNPATLYPHIDELKAFIKPYIELDKIPNSEGYLPGKINKSQTKDYTMAQWDANSEFTTIETISTYRAYGLKYWILAKYRYVCKTYGMTCDPIYMDENFQYPIDKSVETIGYDDLYQRETPINTFEIPVEKETASVEIPTEITLDQETTIVEVNSPKETTTVEFNLPKETTTIENNLPKETTSVEIPTDTTLEQETEIDFTGVEIPTEEDSDSDSDSDSEF
;
A
#
# COMPACT_ATOMS: atom_id res chain seq x y z
N GLY A 1 3.67 11.47 -1.30
CA GLY A 1 3.42 11.58 -2.76
C GLY A 1 2.57 12.79 -3.09
N ARG A 2 2.24 13.00 -4.38
CA ARG A 2 1.36 14.09 -4.86
C ARG A 2 -0.09 13.88 -4.37
N THR A 3 -0.65 12.70 -4.61
CA THR A 3 -2.00 12.31 -4.19
C THR A 3 -2.13 12.21 -2.67
N ALA A 4 -1.10 11.70 -1.97
CA ALA A 4 -1.09 11.55 -0.51
C ALA A 4 -1.49 12.83 0.27
N ARG A 5 -1.32 14.02 -0.33
CA ARG A 5 -1.69 15.31 0.27
C ARG A 5 -3.20 15.52 0.41
N VAL A 6 -4.05 14.82 -0.36
CA VAL A 6 -5.52 14.99 -0.27
C VAL A 6 -6.16 14.23 0.89
N TYR A 7 -5.43 13.29 1.51
CA TYR A 7 -5.93 12.50 2.63
C TYR A 7 -5.77 13.24 3.96
N GLY A 8 -6.49 12.80 4.99
CA GLY A 8 -6.48 13.45 6.32
C GLY A 8 -5.07 13.51 6.91
N ARG A 9 -4.41 12.35 7.03
CA ARG A 9 -3.03 12.21 7.53
C ARG A 9 -2.02 12.39 6.39
N GLN A 10 -1.00 13.21 6.63
CA GLN A 10 0.01 13.60 5.64
C GLN A 10 1.27 12.75 5.75
N ALA A 11 1.90 12.42 4.62
CA ALA A 11 3.19 11.70 4.58
C ALA A 11 4.38 12.67 4.45
N TYR A 12 5.52 12.33 5.05
CA TYR A 12 6.72 13.16 5.12
C TYR A 12 7.89 12.55 4.37
N ASN A 13 8.64 13.37 3.63
CA ASN A 13 9.98 13.04 3.15
C ASN A 13 10.98 13.62 4.15
N ILE A 14 11.76 12.78 4.81
CA ILE A 14 12.77 13.22 5.79
C ILE A 14 14.13 13.28 5.11
N LYS A 15 14.83 14.40 5.32
CA LYS A 15 16.20 14.62 4.84
C LYS A 15 17.05 15.15 5.99
N ILE A 16 17.93 14.30 6.51
CA ILE A 16 18.92 14.67 7.51
C ILE A 16 19.93 15.63 6.86
N ARG A 17 20.27 16.70 7.57
CA ARG A 17 21.22 17.75 7.15
C ARG A 17 22.55 17.57 7.89
N GLY A 18 23.55 18.41 7.64
CA GLY A 18 24.85 18.37 8.36
C GLY A 18 25.87 17.34 7.84
N ASN A 19 25.50 16.48 6.88
CA ASN A 19 26.18 15.23 6.50
C ASN A 19 26.00 14.07 7.50
N ASP A 20 25.13 14.22 8.48
CA ASP A 20 24.71 13.13 9.36
C ASP A 20 23.77 12.16 8.64
N ASP A 21 23.61 10.97 9.21
CA ASP A 21 22.71 9.93 8.71
C ASP A 21 22.06 9.15 9.85
N LEU A 22 21.00 8.40 9.52
CA LEU A 22 20.34 7.46 10.42
C LEU A 22 20.50 6.06 9.80
N TYR A 23 21.26 5.20 10.50
CA TYR A 23 21.60 3.86 10.03
C TYR A 23 22.13 3.84 8.58
N GLY A 24 23.09 4.72 8.27
CA GLY A 24 23.78 4.81 6.98
C GLY A 24 23.03 5.58 5.89
N ARG A 25 21.82 6.11 6.18
CA ARG A 25 20.94 6.77 5.21
C ARG A 25 20.49 8.15 5.72
N SER A 26 20.68 9.18 4.90
CA SER A 26 20.26 10.55 5.22
C SER A 26 18.89 10.93 4.64
N GLN A 27 18.22 10.02 3.92
CA GLN A 27 16.89 10.25 3.34
C GLN A 27 16.00 9.02 3.48
N PHE A 28 14.78 9.21 3.95
CA PHE A 28 13.75 8.19 4.12
C PHE A 28 12.35 8.81 4.05
N LYS A 29 11.32 7.98 3.89
CA LYS A 29 9.91 8.40 3.85
C LYS A 29 9.22 7.96 5.14
N LEU A 30 8.42 8.83 5.74
CA LEU A 30 7.41 8.46 6.74
C LEU A 30 6.06 8.46 6.04
N ARG A 31 5.51 7.28 5.79
CA ARG A 31 4.27 7.10 5.05
C ARG A 31 3.09 6.87 5.97
N ALA A 32 2.02 7.60 5.69
CA ALA A 32 0.74 7.47 6.38
C ALA A 32 -0.16 6.37 5.76
N ASP A 33 0.22 5.85 4.58
CA ASP A 33 -0.52 4.90 3.72
C ASP A 33 -2.04 4.91 3.91
N PRO A 34 -2.69 6.07 3.67
CA PRO A 34 -4.10 6.27 4.00
C PRO A 34 -5.04 5.38 3.18
N SER A 35 -4.58 4.87 2.03
CA SER A 35 -5.30 3.87 1.24
C SER A 35 -5.27 2.49 1.90
N ASP A 36 -4.13 2.06 2.46
CA ASP A 36 -3.98 0.73 3.09
C ASP A 36 -4.84 0.62 4.36
N ALA A 37 -5.87 -0.23 4.30
CA ALA A 37 -6.75 -0.52 5.42
C ALA A 37 -6.06 -1.11 6.67
N THR A 38 -4.82 -1.58 6.53
CA THR A 38 -4.10 -2.36 7.55
C THR A 38 -2.81 -1.72 8.06
N LEU A 39 -2.21 -0.78 7.31
CA LEU A 39 -0.81 -0.35 7.45
C LEU A 39 0.23 -1.50 7.36
N LEU A 40 -0.17 -2.70 6.94
CA LEU A 40 0.69 -3.88 6.84
C LEU A 40 1.26 -4.09 5.43
N ARG A 41 0.62 -3.57 4.37
CA ARG A 41 0.95 -3.92 2.96
C ARG A 41 2.36 -3.50 2.60
N SER A 42 2.69 -2.22 2.77
CA SER A 42 4.03 -1.67 2.52
C SER A 42 5.14 -2.45 3.25
N LYS A 43 4.92 -2.82 4.50
CA LYS A 43 5.88 -3.61 5.29
C LYS A 43 6.02 -5.04 4.77
N LEU A 44 4.88 -5.70 4.54
CA LEU A 44 4.81 -7.09 4.10
C LEU A 44 5.48 -7.28 2.73
N ILE A 45 5.25 -6.37 1.78
CA ILE A 45 5.88 -6.45 0.45
C ILE A 45 7.40 -6.23 0.53
N CYS A 46 7.88 -5.29 1.34
CA CYS A 46 9.32 -5.13 1.59
C CYS A 46 9.93 -6.41 2.19
N ASP A 47 9.27 -7.02 3.17
CA ASP A 47 9.74 -8.26 3.80
C ASP A 47 9.76 -9.45 2.83
N ILE A 48 8.80 -9.51 1.90
CA ILE A 48 8.76 -10.53 0.84
C ILE A 48 9.98 -10.42 -0.08
N HIS A 49 10.33 -9.21 -0.55
CA HIS A 49 11.54 -8.98 -1.35
C HIS A 49 12.81 -9.32 -0.58
N ASN A 50 12.92 -8.86 0.67
CA ASN A 50 14.06 -9.11 1.55
C ASN A 50 14.25 -10.62 1.80
N ARG A 51 13.16 -11.38 2.01
CA ARG A 51 13.21 -12.85 2.17
C ARG A 51 13.63 -13.59 0.91
N LEU A 52 13.31 -13.05 -0.27
CA LEU A 52 13.76 -13.59 -1.56
C LEU A 52 15.23 -13.25 -1.87
N GLY A 53 15.81 -12.26 -1.18
CA GLY A 53 17.14 -11.73 -1.50
C GLY A 53 17.14 -10.82 -2.73
N VAL A 54 15.98 -10.30 -3.13
CA VAL A 54 15.86 -9.32 -4.22
C VAL A 54 16.27 -7.94 -3.69
N PRO A 55 17.08 -7.15 -4.41
CA PRO A 55 17.44 -5.80 -3.99
C PRO A 55 16.20 -4.90 -3.90
N SER A 56 15.78 -4.57 -2.67
CA SER A 56 14.57 -3.78 -2.43
C SER A 56 14.74 -2.87 -1.21
N ILE A 57 13.77 -1.97 -1.03
CA ILE A 57 13.69 -1.06 0.11
C ILE A 57 13.32 -1.79 1.39
N SER A 58 13.85 -1.33 2.52
CA SER A 58 13.40 -1.76 3.84
C SER A 58 12.25 -0.87 4.36
N ALA A 59 11.38 -1.47 5.15
CA ALA A 59 10.29 -0.79 5.86
C ALA A 59 10.27 -1.22 7.33
N ASN A 60 9.85 -0.31 8.21
CA ASN A 60 9.53 -0.55 9.61
C ASN A 60 8.47 0.49 10.07
N TYR A 61 8.13 0.53 11.36
CA TYR A 61 7.14 1.46 11.90
C TYR A 61 7.79 2.53 12.79
N VAL A 62 7.16 3.70 12.86
CA VAL A 62 7.53 4.76 13.81
C VAL A 62 6.28 5.49 14.32
N SER A 63 6.25 5.77 15.62
CA SER A 63 5.31 6.73 16.22
C SER A 63 5.88 8.14 16.04
N LEU A 64 5.20 8.97 15.24
CA LEU A 64 5.68 10.32 14.96
C LEU A 64 5.12 11.32 15.97
N TYR A 65 6.00 12.18 16.51
CA TYR A 65 5.64 13.34 17.31
C TYR A 65 6.19 14.60 16.66
N ILE A 66 5.42 15.70 16.68
CA ILE A 66 5.86 17.02 16.23
C ILE A 66 5.44 18.04 17.29
N ASN A 67 6.41 18.73 17.89
CA ASN A 67 6.16 19.66 19.01
C ASN A 67 5.34 19.03 20.15
N ASP A 68 5.74 17.82 20.57
CA ASP A 68 5.06 16.97 21.57
C ASP A 68 3.63 16.50 21.20
N GLU A 69 3.09 16.86 20.03
CA GLU A 69 1.82 16.34 19.52
C GLU A 69 2.01 15.00 18.79
N TYR A 70 1.24 13.98 19.19
CA TYR A 70 1.25 12.68 18.53
C TYR A 70 0.57 12.74 17.15
N MET A 71 1.34 12.45 16.11
CA MET A 71 0.90 12.51 14.70
C MET A 71 0.41 11.16 14.16
N GLY A 72 0.49 10.10 14.97
CA GLY A 72 0.06 8.75 14.60
C GLY A 72 1.20 7.78 14.30
N LEU A 73 0.84 6.54 13.97
CA LEU A 73 1.74 5.53 13.43
C LEU A 73 2.04 5.79 11.94
N TYR A 74 3.29 5.60 11.56
CA TYR A 74 3.78 5.72 10.19
C TYR A 74 4.59 4.49 9.79
N VAL A 75 4.54 4.12 8.51
CA VAL A 75 5.52 3.21 7.90
C VAL A 75 6.76 4.04 7.53
N MET A 76 7.85 3.81 8.26
CA MET A 76 9.17 4.35 7.92
C MET A 76 9.78 3.47 6.83
N MET A 77 10.08 4.04 5.67
CA MET A 77 10.62 3.31 4.52
C MET A 77 11.87 3.98 3.95
N ASP A 78 12.75 3.19 3.36
CA ASP A 78 13.85 3.71 2.55
C ASP A 78 13.34 4.61 1.42
N ALA A 79 14.13 5.63 1.09
CA ALA A 79 14.00 6.37 -0.15
C ALA A 79 15.14 5.94 -1.08
N ILE A 80 14.80 5.33 -2.23
CA ILE A 80 15.77 5.01 -3.30
C ILE A 80 16.29 6.34 -3.86
N LYS A 81 17.40 6.81 -3.30
CA LYS A 81 18.07 8.08 -3.54
C LYS A 81 19.58 7.84 -3.52
N PRO A 82 20.43 8.79 -3.94
CA PRO A 82 21.90 8.66 -3.88
C PRO A 82 22.46 8.19 -2.51
N SER A 83 21.81 8.55 -1.40
CA SER A 83 22.14 8.07 -0.05
C SER A 83 21.90 6.57 0.15
N TRP A 84 20.84 6.01 -0.42
CA TRP A 84 20.53 4.57 -0.35
C TRP A 84 21.42 3.77 -1.31
N ILE A 85 21.69 4.30 -2.51
CA ILE A 85 22.64 3.67 -3.44
C ILE A 85 24.06 3.64 -2.86
N LYS A 86 24.50 4.70 -2.17
CA LYS A 86 25.74 4.68 -1.38
C LYS A 86 25.72 3.54 -0.35
N TYR A 87 24.64 3.40 0.40
CA TYR A 87 24.54 2.40 1.47
C TYR A 87 24.58 0.96 0.95
N VAL A 88 23.83 0.65 -0.12
CA VAL A 88 23.69 -0.71 -0.66
C VAL A 88 24.81 -1.09 -1.65
N TYR A 89 25.30 -0.14 -2.44
CA TYR A 89 26.21 -0.40 -3.58
C TYR A 89 27.53 0.38 -3.54
N ASP A 90 27.78 1.18 -2.49
CA ASP A 90 28.92 2.12 -2.42
C ASP A 90 28.96 3.15 -3.57
N ASP A 91 27.82 3.42 -4.23
CA ASP A 91 27.75 4.24 -5.45
C ASP A 91 26.98 5.56 -5.22
N LYS A 92 27.54 6.42 -4.36
CA LYS A 92 26.90 7.69 -3.97
C LYS A 92 26.65 8.61 -5.16
N ASP A 93 27.63 8.75 -6.05
CA ASP A 93 27.63 9.77 -7.11
C ASP A 93 27.16 9.17 -8.45
N SER A 94 26.32 8.14 -8.38
CA SER A 94 25.78 7.40 -9.53
C SER A 94 25.15 8.31 -10.57
N THR A 95 25.37 7.97 -11.85
CA THR A 95 24.77 8.65 -13.01
C THR A 95 23.65 7.82 -13.66
N THR A 96 23.28 6.68 -13.08
CA THR A 96 22.45 5.64 -13.70
C THR A 96 21.20 5.29 -12.89
N LEU A 97 20.86 6.04 -11.85
CA LEU A 97 19.61 5.85 -11.09
C LEU A 97 18.47 6.69 -11.69
N TYR A 98 17.54 6.04 -12.37
CA TYR A 98 16.37 6.67 -13.00
C TYR A 98 15.07 6.27 -12.27
N GLN A 99 14.31 7.25 -11.79
CA GLN A 99 12.98 7.07 -11.21
C GLN A 99 11.89 7.14 -12.29
N CYS A 100 11.04 6.11 -12.38
CA CYS A 100 9.86 6.06 -13.24
C CYS A 100 8.58 6.22 -12.38
N GLN A 101 8.25 7.47 -12.04
CA GLN A 101 7.10 7.87 -11.19
C GLN A 101 5.93 8.50 -11.96
N SER A 102 5.81 8.21 -13.25
CA SER A 102 4.71 8.70 -14.09
C SER A 102 4.13 7.53 -14.85
N ARG A 103 2.80 7.43 -14.83
CA ARG A 103 2.07 6.31 -15.46
C ARG A 103 2.41 6.23 -16.94
N GLY A 104 2.42 5.01 -17.47
CA GLY A 104 2.77 4.72 -18.84
C GLY A 104 4.25 4.42 -19.07
N ALA A 105 5.13 4.50 -18.07
CA ALA A 105 6.54 4.12 -18.19
C ALA A 105 6.67 2.59 -18.39
N LYS A 106 6.76 2.16 -19.66
CA LYS A 106 6.78 0.74 -20.06
C LYS A 106 8.14 0.25 -20.56
N LEU A 107 9.22 0.94 -20.17
CA LEU A 107 10.62 0.64 -20.53
C LEU A 107 10.93 0.68 -22.05
N SER A 108 10.24 1.55 -22.79
CA SER A 108 10.58 1.91 -24.18
C SER A 108 11.11 3.34 -24.30
N VAL A 109 11.79 3.66 -25.41
CA VAL A 109 12.21 5.04 -25.73
C VAL A 109 10.99 5.96 -25.79
N GLU A 110 9.93 5.53 -26.49
CA GLU A 110 8.69 6.31 -26.63
C GLU A 110 8.05 6.64 -25.28
N THR A 111 7.95 5.67 -24.38
CA THR A 111 7.19 5.81 -23.14
C THR A 111 8.01 6.34 -21.98
N SER A 112 9.30 6.00 -21.90
CA SER A 112 10.09 6.11 -20.66
C SER A 112 11.28 7.07 -20.79
N TYR A 113 11.69 7.44 -22.01
CA TYR A 113 12.83 8.33 -22.18
C TYR A 113 12.60 9.73 -21.61
N SER A 114 11.40 10.29 -21.77
CA SER A 114 11.08 11.64 -21.28
C SER A 114 10.74 11.65 -19.78
N ILE A 115 9.86 10.74 -19.35
CA ILE A 115 9.22 10.78 -18.02
C ILE A 115 10.01 10.13 -16.88
N CYS A 116 10.94 9.22 -17.17
CA CYS A 116 11.81 8.64 -16.13
C CYS A 116 13.04 9.54 -15.90
N ASN A 117 13.17 10.12 -14.70
CA ASN A 117 14.16 11.17 -14.41
C ASN A 117 15.33 10.63 -13.58
N ASN A 118 16.52 11.16 -13.80
CA ASN A 118 17.69 10.78 -12.99
C ASN A 118 17.55 11.38 -11.58
N GLU A 119 17.83 10.58 -10.56
CA GLU A 119 17.83 11.01 -9.15
C GLU A 119 19.03 11.88 -8.76
N ASN A 120 20.08 11.86 -9.58
CA ASN A 120 21.15 12.83 -9.53
C ASN A 120 20.81 13.97 -10.50
N GLU A 121 20.22 15.05 -9.97
CA GLU A 121 19.74 16.18 -10.78
C GLU A 121 20.85 16.86 -11.60
N ASP A 122 22.12 16.72 -11.23
CA ASP A 122 23.26 17.26 -11.99
C ASP A 122 23.51 16.48 -13.31
N VAL A 123 22.97 15.27 -13.45
CA VAL A 123 23.12 14.42 -14.64
C VAL A 123 22.18 14.90 -15.75
N LYS A 124 22.74 15.68 -16.69
CA LYS A 124 22.02 16.18 -17.86
C LYS A 124 22.18 15.32 -19.11
N ASP A 125 23.22 14.48 -19.19
CA ASP A 125 23.35 13.51 -20.27
C ASP A 125 22.43 12.31 -20.02
N ARG A 126 21.62 11.97 -21.03
CA ARG A 126 20.72 10.81 -21.04
C ARG A 126 21.09 9.79 -22.11
N SER A 127 22.29 9.91 -22.72
CA SER A 127 22.76 9.04 -23.79
C SER A 127 22.76 7.56 -23.39
N GLU A 128 23.22 7.23 -22.18
CA GLU A 128 23.21 5.86 -21.67
C GLU A 128 21.80 5.30 -21.44
N TRP A 129 20.88 6.13 -20.91
CA TRP A 129 19.47 5.79 -20.73
C TRP A 129 18.76 5.56 -22.08
N TYR A 130 18.99 6.45 -23.04
CA TYR A 130 18.50 6.29 -24.41
C TYR A 130 19.02 5.01 -25.05
N ASN A 131 20.33 4.73 -24.94
CA ASN A 131 20.94 3.53 -25.52
C ASN A 131 20.40 2.24 -24.88
N PHE A 132 20.15 2.24 -23.57
CA PHE A 132 19.49 1.13 -22.88
C PHE A 132 18.06 0.91 -23.38
N LEU A 133 17.20 1.94 -23.32
CA LEU A 133 15.82 1.85 -23.81
C LEU A 133 15.75 1.45 -25.29
N ASN A 134 16.62 2.00 -26.14
CA ASN A 134 16.67 1.65 -27.55
C ASN A 134 17.14 0.21 -27.77
N ALA A 135 18.01 -0.34 -26.91
CA ALA A 135 18.37 -1.75 -26.98
C ALA A 135 17.18 -2.66 -26.58
N LEU A 136 16.38 -2.25 -25.57
CA LEU A 136 15.14 -2.93 -25.21
C LEU A 136 14.11 -2.92 -26.35
N ASP A 137 13.89 -1.77 -27.01
CA ASP A 137 12.93 -1.63 -28.11
C ASP A 137 13.29 -2.43 -29.37
N ASN A 138 14.59 -2.66 -29.59
CA ASN A 138 15.09 -3.44 -30.74
C ASN A 138 15.29 -4.93 -30.41
N ALA A 139 15.04 -5.35 -29.17
CA ALA A 139 15.19 -6.73 -28.76
C ALA A 139 14.14 -7.64 -29.42
N THR A 140 14.51 -8.86 -29.75
CA THR A 140 13.58 -9.86 -30.31
C THR A 140 13.40 -11.07 -29.39
N SER A 141 14.31 -11.24 -28.45
CA SER A 141 14.42 -12.32 -27.48
C SER A 141 15.15 -11.86 -26.22
N ALA A 142 15.01 -12.60 -25.12
CA ALA A 142 15.80 -12.37 -23.90
C ALA A 142 17.31 -12.32 -24.15
N ALA A 143 17.83 -13.15 -25.06
CA ALA A 143 19.25 -13.24 -25.38
C ALA A 143 19.83 -11.95 -25.98
N ASP A 144 19.00 -11.09 -26.58
CA ASP A 144 19.45 -9.81 -27.16
C ASP A 144 19.79 -8.77 -26.07
N ILE A 145 19.27 -8.95 -24.85
CA ILE A 145 19.38 -7.99 -23.73
C ILE A 145 19.88 -8.60 -22.41
N GLU A 146 20.16 -9.90 -22.37
CA GLU A 146 20.66 -10.61 -21.18
C GLU A 146 21.93 -9.98 -20.60
N ASP A 147 22.83 -9.44 -21.42
CA ASP A 147 24.09 -8.82 -20.97
C ASP A 147 23.92 -7.41 -20.39
N ILE A 148 22.76 -6.77 -20.63
CA ILE A 148 22.45 -5.38 -20.22
C ILE A 148 21.27 -5.26 -19.26
N LEU A 149 20.44 -6.28 -19.08
CA LEU A 149 19.33 -6.31 -18.13
C LEU A 149 19.47 -7.54 -17.21
N ASP A 150 19.22 -7.33 -15.92
CA ASP A 150 19.08 -8.42 -14.95
C ASP A 150 17.69 -9.06 -15.12
N ILE A 151 17.58 -9.95 -16.11
CA ILE A 151 16.30 -10.55 -16.52
C ILE A 151 15.69 -11.41 -15.41
N ASP A 152 16.48 -12.12 -14.61
CA ASP A 152 15.95 -12.89 -13.48
C ASP A 152 15.41 -11.98 -12.38
N GLN A 153 16.08 -10.86 -12.07
CA GLN A 153 15.53 -9.86 -11.16
C GLN A 153 14.23 -9.27 -11.72
N PHE A 154 14.21 -8.83 -12.99
CA PHE A 154 13.01 -8.28 -13.63
C PHE A 154 11.83 -9.27 -13.60
N LEU A 155 12.05 -10.53 -14.00
CA LEU A 155 10.99 -11.55 -13.98
C LEU A 155 10.53 -11.91 -12.56
N THR A 156 11.38 -11.74 -11.54
CA THR A 156 10.99 -11.92 -10.13
C THR A 156 10.08 -10.78 -9.67
N GLU A 157 10.37 -9.54 -10.05
CA GLU A 157 9.52 -8.38 -9.80
C GLU A 157 8.17 -8.52 -10.52
N MET A 158 8.15 -8.97 -11.79
CA MET A 158 6.90 -9.26 -12.50
C MET A 158 6.08 -10.39 -11.84
N ALA A 159 6.76 -11.40 -11.27
CA ALA A 159 6.07 -12.46 -10.53
C ALA A 159 5.48 -11.94 -9.22
N LEU A 160 6.16 -11.02 -8.54
CA LEU A 160 5.66 -10.36 -7.33
C LEU A 160 4.47 -9.46 -7.63
N GLU A 161 4.57 -8.53 -8.58
CA GLU A 161 3.44 -7.65 -8.97
C GLU A 161 2.18 -8.46 -9.35
N TYR A 162 2.35 -9.57 -10.07
CA TYR A 162 1.24 -10.46 -10.43
C TYR A 162 0.62 -11.20 -9.23
N LEU A 163 1.44 -11.67 -8.29
CA LEU A 163 0.97 -12.37 -7.08
C LEU A 163 0.30 -11.42 -6.08
N THR A 164 0.82 -10.21 -5.93
CA THR A 164 0.27 -9.20 -5.02
C THR A 164 -0.89 -8.42 -5.65
N GLY A 165 -1.04 -8.44 -6.98
CA GLY A 165 -2.06 -7.67 -7.68
C GLY A 165 -1.73 -6.18 -7.78
N ALA A 166 -0.44 -5.83 -7.80
CA ALA A 166 0.09 -4.47 -7.75
C ALA A 166 -0.22 -3.69 -9.05
N PHE A 167 -1.42 -3.14 -9.18
CA PHE A 167 -1.86 -2.49 -10.42
C PHE A 167 -1.24 -1.10 -10.65
N ASP A 168 -0.86 -0.37 -9.60
CA ASP A 168 -0.16 0.94 -9.72
C ASP A 168 1.35 0.78 -10.00
N HIS A 169 1.79 -0.41 -10.45
CA HIS A 169 3.18 -0.76 -10.78
C HIS A 169 3.40 -1.02 -12.29
N TYR A 170 4.46 -1.73 -12.69
CA TYR A 170 4.88 -1.83 -14.08
C TYR A 170 3.90 -2.62 -14.97
N LEU A 171 3.36 -3.76 -14.51
CA LEU A 171 2.54 -4.67 -15.31
C LEU A 171 1.26 -4.01 -15.82
N ASP A 172 0.52 -3.30 -14.98
CA ASP A 172 -0.72 -2.61 -15.37
C ASP A 172 -0.43 -1.14 -15.73
N TYR A 173 -0.19 -0.25 -14.76
CA TYR A 173 -0.06 1.18 -15.06
C TYR A 173 1.29 1.65 -15.62
N GLY A 174 2.37 0.85 -15.56
CA GLY A 174 3.70 1.30 -16.00
C GLY A 174 4.24 2.40 -15.07
N HIS A 175 4.38 2.09 -13.78
CA HIS A 175 4.54 3.09 -12.73
C HIS A 175 5.31 2.53 -11.51
N ASN A 176 5.70 3.40 -10.57
CA ASN A 176 6.34 3.05 -9.28
C ASN A 176 7.55 2.09 -9.32
N TYR A 177 8.52 2.37 -10.18
CA TYR A 177 9.82 1.67 -10.16
C TYR A 177 11.01 2.59 -10.43
N TYR A 178 12.21 2.08 -10.18
CA TYR A 178 13.48 2.65 -10.59
C TYR A 178 14.23 1.67 -11.50
N MET A 179 15.02 2.23 -12.41
CA MET A 179 16.09 1.51 -13.10
C MET A 179 17.43 2.00 -12.57
N TYR A 180 18.34 1.07 -12.26
CA TYR A 180 19.67 1.39 -11.75
C TYR A 180 20.72 0.47 -12.36
N LYS A 181 21.85 1.03 -12.83
CA LYS A 181 23.00 0.25 -13.30
C LYS A 181 24.21 0.46 -12.37
N PRO A 182 24.60 -0.51 -11.53
CA PRO A 182 25.71 -0.34 -10.61
C PRO A 182 27.03 0.01 -11.33
N LYS A 183 27.83 0.93 -10.76
CA LYS A 183 29.12 1.40 -11.33
C LYS A 183 30.09 0.31 -11.80
N ASN A 184 30.00 -0.89 -11.23
CA ASN A 184 30.88 -2.05 -11.50
C ASN A 184 30.17 -3.19 -12.26
N GLU A 185 28.93 -3.01 -12.72
CA GLU A 185 28.13 -4.03 -13.41
C GLU A 185 27.71 -3.57 -14.82
N THR A 186 27.46 -4.53 -15.72
CA THR A 186 26.92 -4.24 -17.06
C THR A 186 25.39 -4.20 -17.09
N LYS A 187 24.75 -4.91 -16.14
CA LYS A 187 23.31 -5.11 -16.12
C LYS A 187 22.59 -4.01 -15.34
N TRP A 188 21.51 -3.52 -15.94
CA TRP A 188 20.51 -2.70 -15.28
C TRP A 188 19.62 -3.57 -14.39
N LYS A 189 19.26 -3.04 -13.23
CA LYS A 189 18.40 -3.66 -12.22
C LYS A 189 17.11 -2.87 -12.09
N PHE A 190 16.00 -3.59 -11.96
CA PHE A 190 14.67 -3.04 -11.71
C PHE A 190 14.41 -3.03 -10.19
N LEU A 191 14.00 -1.91 -9.62
CA LEU A 191 13.75 -1.75 -8.18
C LEU A 191 12.34 -1.17 -7.98
N SER A 192 11.42 -1.95 -7.43
CA SER A 192 10.05 -1.51 -7.13
C SER A 192 9.96 -0.68 -5.83
N TYR A 193 8.91 0.14 -5.70
CA TYR A 193 8.57 0.88 -4.47
C TYR A 193 7.07 1.25 -4.45
N ASP A 194 6.55 1.85 -3.37
CA ASP A 194 5.15 2.37 -3.28
C ASP A 194 4.05 1.27 -3.24
N PHE A 195 4.20 0.31 -2.32
CA PHE A 195 3.36 -0.89 -2.23
C PHE A 195 2.04 -0.77 -1.43
N ASP A 196 1.44 0.42 -1.30
CA ASP A 196 0.21 0.58 -0.51
C ASP A 196 -1.06 0.07 -1.23
N TYR A 197 -1.00 -0.13 -2.55
CA TYR A 197 -2.07 -0.72 -3.36
C TYR A 197 -1.94 -2.25 -3.58
N ASP A 198 -0.92 -2.88 -3.01
CA ASP A 198 -0.72 -4.33 -3.10
C ASP A 198 -1.76 -5.13 -2.29
N LEU A 199 -1.80 -6.45 -2.53
CA LEU A 199 -2.62 -7.42 -1.81
C LEU A 199 -4.11 -7.05 -1.82
N GLY A 200 -4.60 -6.70 -3.02
CA GLY A 200 -6.01 -6.45 -3.31
C GLY A 200 -6.59 -5.18 -2.68
N GLN A 201 -5.79 -4.13 -2.48
CA GLN A 201 -6.28 -2.81 -2.05
C GLN A 201 -6.73 -1.99 -3.27
N ASP A 202 -7.99 -1.53 -3.31
CA ASP A 202 -8.54 -0.65 -4.36
C ASP A 202 -8.36 -1.14 -5.82
N ILE A 203 -8.17 -2.45 -6.06
CA ILE A 203 -7.91 -3.02 -7.40
C ILE A 203 -9.00 -2.74 -8.43
N ASP A 204 -10.23 -2.47 -7.98
CA ASP A 204 -11.35 -2.00 -8.80
C ASP A 204 -10.96 -0.74 -9.63
N ILE A 205 -10.10 0.16 -9.11
CA ILE A 205 -9.62 1.36 -9.81
C ILE A 205 -8.94 1.00 -11.15
N SER A 206 -8.24 -0.13 -11.21
CA SER A 206 -7.52 -0.58 -12.41
C SER A 206 -8.42 -1.21 -13.46
N LYS A 207 -9.52 -1.86 -13.04
CA LYS A 207 -10.35 -2.73 -13.91
C LYS A 207 -11.75 -2.18 -14.20
N ILE A 208 -12.32 -1.39 -13.30
CA ILE A 208 -13.63 -0.72 -13.44
C ILE A 208 -13.45 0.78 -13.71
N GLY A 209 -12.37 1.38 -13.21
CA GLY A 209 -12.08 2.81 -13.33
C GLY A 209 -12.70 3.64 -12.20
N ILE A 210 -12.68 4.97 -12.36
CA ILE A 210 -13.28 5.88 -11.38
C ILE A 210 -14.81 5.83 -11.55
N PHE A 211 -15.54 5.69 -10.43
CA PHE A 211 -17.00 5.71 -10.44
C PHE A 211 -17.57 6.99 -11.07
N VAL A 212 -17.95 6.89 -12.34
CA VAL A 212 -18.89 7.80 -12.98
C VAL A 212 -20.27 7.14 -12.87
N VAL A 213 -21.24 7.89 -12.34
CA VAL A 213 -22.56 7.37 -11.96
C VAL A 213 -23.41 7.05 -13.21
N ASP A 214 -23.15 5.93 -13.88
CA ASP A 214 -24.00 5.21 -14.85
C ASP A 214 -23.23 4.05 -15.54
N LEU A 215 -22.82 3.01 -14.78
CA LEU A 215 -22.08 1.84 -15.31
C LEU A 215 -22.71 0.42 -15.19
N PRO A 216 -24.04 0.19 -15.01
CA PRO A 216 -24.57 -1.18 -14.85
C PRO A 216 -24.18 -2.17 -15.98
N GLU A 217 -24.36 -1.78 -17.25
CA GLU A 217 -24.11 -2.70 -18.39
C GLU A 217 -22.62 -3.01 -18.62
N GLN A 218 -21.68 -2.20 -18.11
CA GLN A 218 -20.25 -2.47 -18.27
C GLN A 218 -19.74 -3.50 -17.25
N LEU A 219 -20.38 -3.59 -16.08
CA LEU A 219 -19.99 -4.54 -15.02
C LEU A 219 -20.30 -6.00 -15.39
N ASP A 220 -21.37 -6.24 -16.16
CA ASP A 220 -21.73 -7.57 -16.71
C ASP A 220 -20.63 -8.19 -17.61
N HIS A 221 -19.62 -7.41 -18.00
CA HIS A 221 -18.50 -7.84 -18.83
C HIS A 221 -17.15 -7.85 -18.11
N ILE A 222 -17.10 -7.43 -16.84
CA ILE A 222 -15.87 -7.38 -16.04
C ILE A 222 -15.85 -8.56 -15.07
N ASN A 223 -14.84 -9.42 -15.21
CA ASN A 223 -14.54 -10.44 -14.21
C ASN A 223 -14.08 -9.76 -12.91
N MET A 224 -14.92 -9.75 -11.85
CA MET A 224 -14.53 -9.16 -10.56
C MET A 224 -13.80 -10.14 -9.62
N ASP A 225 -13.46 -11.35 -10.09
CA ASP A 225 -12.69 -12.35 -9.33
C ASP A 225 -11.17 -12.14 -9.50
N TYR A 226 -10.70 -10.93 -9.15
CA TYR A 226 -9.29 -10.52 -9.31
C TYR A 226 -8.24 -11.48 -8.69
N PRO A 227 -8.48 -12.12 -7.53
CA PRO A 227 -7.53 -13.10 -6.98
C PRO A 227 -7.34 -14.32 -7.89
N ASN A 228 -8.31 -14.66 -8.74
CA ASN A 228 -8.23 -15.76 -9.71
C ASN A 228 -7.89 -15.30 -11.14
N TYR A 229 -7.40 -14.07 -11.33
CA TYR A 229 -6.87 -13.63 -12.62
C TYR A 229 -5.60 -14.41 -13.00
N SER A 230 -5.58 -14.89 -14.25
CA SER A 230 -4.36 -15.31 -14.96
C SER A 230 -3.38 -14.14 -15.13
N PHE A 231 -2.14 -14.45 -15.50
CA PHE A 231 -1.15 -13.40 -15.81
C PHE A 231 -1.62 -12.52 -16.98
N GLU A 232 -2.25 -13.11 -17.99
CA GLU A 232 -2.77 -12.41 -19.19
C GLU A 232 -3.97 -11.50 -18.87
N GLU A 233 -4.85 -11.89 -17.95
CA GLU A 233 -5.96 -11.02 -17.48
C GLU A 233 -5.46 -9.86 -16.59
N PHE A 234 -4.33 -10.04 -15.89
CA PHE A 234 -3.79 -9.02 -14.99
C PHE A 234 -2.91 -8.01 -15.73
N ALA A 235 -1.91 -8.47 -16.49
CA ALA A 235 -0.86 -7.65 -17.08
C ALA A 235 -1.32 -6.98 -18.39
N LYS A 236 -1.03 -5.68 -18.54
CA LYS A 236 -1.26 -4.99 -19.82
C LYS A 236 -0.13 -5.34 -20.81
N PRO A 237 -0.43 -5.55 -22.11
CA PRO A 237 0.57 -5.88 -23.12
C PRO A 237 1.72 -4.87 -23.16
N SER A 238 2.95 -5.37 -23.26
CA SER A 238 4.14 -4.56 -23.53
C SER A 238 5.23 -5.41 -24.19
N HIS A 239 6.10 -4.76 -24.96
CA HIS A 239 7.15 -5.45 -25.73
C HIS A 239 8.04 -6.36 -24.88
N LEU A 240 8.45 -5.91 -23.69
CA LEU A 240 9.27 -6.73 -22.78
C LEU A 240 8.52 -7.96 -22.27
N ILE A 241 7.23 -7.83 -21.92
CA ILE A 241 6.42 -8.96 -21.48
C ILE A 241 6.23 -9.96 -22.62
N ASP A 242 6.05 -9.49 -23.86
CA ASP A 242 5.99 -10.37 -25.03
C ASP A 242 7.29 -11.18 -25.20
N ILE A 243 8.47 -10.53 -25.15
CA ILE A 243 9.75 -11.21 -25.45
C ILE A 243 10.35 -11.99 -24.27
N LEU A 244 10.03 -11.63 -23.02
CA LEU A 244 10.57 -12.25 -21.81
C LEU A 244 9.61 -13.25 -21.16
N ILE A 245 8.31 -13.18 -21.45
CA ILE A 245 7.28 -14.07 -20.87
C ILE A 245 6.51 -14.80 -21.97
N TYR A 246 5.76 -14.11 -22.84
CA TYR A 246 4.81 -14.81 -23.72
C TYR A 246 5.46 -15.64 -24.84
N LYS A 247 6.63 -15.25 -25.36
CA LYS A 247 7.37 -16.07 -26.35
C LYS A 247 7.95 -17.36 -25.77
N ASP A 248 8.35 -17.36 -24.50
CA ASP A 248 8.88 -18.53 -23.79
C ASP A 248 8.65 -18.40 -22.27
N PRO A 249 7.50 -18.86 -21.76
CA PRO A 249 7.10 -18.60 -20.37
C PRO A 249 7.90 -19.40 -19.35
N ARG A 250 8.74 -20.37 -19.77
CA ARG A 250 9.37 -21.35 -18.87
C ARG A 250 10.21 -20.71 -17.76
N ARG A 251 10.99 -19.68 -18.07
CA ARG A 251 11.83 -18.96 -17.08
C ARG A 251 10.97 -18.22 -16.07
N PHE A 252 9.96 -17.49 -16.56
CA PHE A 252 8.99 -16.79 -15.70
C PHE A 252 8.19 -17.75 -14.81
N GLU A 253 7.68 -18.85 -15.37
CA GLU A 253 6.96 -19.87 -14.62
C GLU A 253 7.82 -20.51 -13.51
N GLU A 254 9.08 -20.80 -13.79
CA GLU A 254 10.00 -21.34 -12.78
C GLU A 254 10.25 -20.33 -11.66
N ILE A 255 10.44 -19.05 -11.99
CA ILE A 255 10.57 -17.96 -11.01
C ILE A 255 9.28 -17.82 -10.18
N LEU A 256 8.10 -17.77 -10.82
CA LEU A 256 6.80 -17.67 -10.17
C LEU A 256 6.57 -18.84 -9.19
N LYS A 257 6.83 -20.08 -9.62
CA LYS A 257 6.74 -21.29 -8.79
C LYS A 257 7.71 -21.22 -7.60
N ASN A 258 8.92 -20.70 -7.81
CA ASN A 258 9.91 -20.49 -6.74
C ASN A 258 9.47 -19.43 -5.72
N VAL A 259 8.91 -18.30 -6.16
CA VAL A 259 8.39 -17.24 -5.27
C VAL A 259 7.25 -17.77 -4.42
N VAL A 260 6.26 -18.45 -5.02
CA VAL A 260 5.16 -19.09 -4.29
C VAL A 260 5.67 -20.10 -3.27
N THR A 261 6.61 -20.96 -3.66
CA THR A 261 7.13 -22.01 -2.77
C THR A 261 7.94 -21.44 -1.59
N LYS A 262 8.74 -20.39 -1.80
CA LYS A 262 9.66 -19.84 -0.78
C LYS A 262 9.03 -18.79 0.14
N VAL A 263 8.06 -18.03 -0.36
CA VAL A 263 7.49 -16.89 0.38
C VAL A 263 6.00 -16.70 0.17
N PHE A 264 5.47 -16.68 -1.06
CA PHE A 264 4.07 -16.33 -1.30
C PHE A 264 3.15 -17.55 -1.10
N ASN A 265 3.04 -17.98 0.16
CA ASN A 265 2.17 -19.07 0.58
C ASN A 265 1.61 -18.82 2.00
N PRO A 266 0.39 -19.30 2.31
CA PRO A 266 -0.24 -19.11 3.62
C PRO A 266 0.62 -19.56 4.82
N ALA A 267 1.30 -20.70 4.72
CA ALA A 267 2.15 -21.24 5.79
C ALA A 267 3.32 -20.31 6.16
N THR A 268 3.78 -19.48 5.22
CA THR A 268 4.85 -18.49 5.45
C THR A 268 4.29 -17.11 5.81
N LEU A 269 3.26 -16.64 5.09
CA LEU A 269 2.77 -15.27 5.25
C LEU A 269 1.78 -15.09 6.41
N TYR A 270 0.96 -16.09 6.77
CA TYR A 270 0.00 -15.90 7.86
C TYR A 270 0.67 -15.66 9.21
N PRO A 271 1.67 -16.45 9.65
CA PRO A 271 2.35 -16.20 10.93
C PRO A 271 3.03 -14.83 10.96
N HIS A 272 3.56 -14.37 9.81
CA HIS A 272 4.20 -13.06 9.70
C HIS A 272 3.18 -11.91 9.73
N ILE A 273 2.02 -12.07 9.11
CA ILE A 273 0.88 -11.14 9.25
C ILE A 273 0.40 -11.09 10.70
N ASP A 274 0.30 -12.24 11.37
CA ASP A 274 -0.11 -12.33 12.77
C ASP A 274 0.89 -11.63 13.71
N GLU A 275 2.20 -11.81 13.48
CA GLU A 275 3.27 -11.12 14.20
C GLU A 275 3.21 -9.60 14.01
N LEU A 276 3.15 -9.13 12.75
CA LEU A 276 3.08 -7.69 12.45
C LEU A 276 1.78 -7.06 12.98
N LYS A 277 0.63 -7.73 12.81
CA LYS A 277 -0.68 -7.29 13.31
C LYS A 277 -0.65 -7.15 14.83
N ALA A 278 -0.13 -8.14 15.55
CA ALA A 278 0.01 -8.08 17.00
C ALA A 278 0.97 -6.97 17.46
N PHE A 279 2.09 -6.78 16.73
CA PHE A 279 3.07 -5.74 17.02
C PHE A 279 2.49 -4.32 16.87
N ILE A 280 1.79 -4.01 15.77
CA ILE A 280 1.28 -2.65 15.55
C ILE A 280 -0.05 -2.34 16.25
N LYS A 281 -0.82 -3.36 16.68
CA LYS A 281 -2.17 -3.18 17.23
C LYS A 281 -2.29 -2.09 18.30
N PRO A 282 -1.42 -1.98 19.33
CA PRO A 282 -1.55 -0.94 20.35
C PRO A 282 -1.43 0.48 19.77
N TYR A 283 -0.59 0.66 18.75
CA TYR A 283 -0.38 1.94 18.09
C TYR A 283 -1.54 2.28 17.14
N ILE A 284 -2.13 1.28 16.48
CA ILE A 284 -3.36 1.46 15.70
C ILE A 284 -4.52 1.84 16.63
N GLU A 285 -4.61 1.27 17.84
CA GLU A 285 -5.61 1.66 18.84
C GLU A 285 -5.44 3.12 19.28
N LEU A 286 -4.21 3.58 19.54
CA LEU A 286 -3.89 5.00 19.80
C LEU A 286 -4.32 5.91 18.63
N ASP A 287 -4.10 5.46 17.39
CA ASP A 287 -4.47 6.19 16.18
C ASP A 287 -5.99 6.36 15.98
N LYS A 288 -6.82 5.65 16.74
CA LYS A 288 -8.29 5.82 16.75
C LYS A 288 -8.79 6.66 17.94
N ILE A 289 -7.91 7.22 18.77
CA ILE A 289 -8.28 8.14 19.86
C ILE A 289 -8.26 9.59 19.34
N PRO A 290 -9.42 10.27 19.24
CA PRO A 290 -9.45 11.66 18.82
C PRO A 290 -8.92 12.60 19.92
N ASN A 291 -8.34 13.73 19.50
CA ASN A 291 -7.97 14.82 20.40
C ASN A 291 -9.21 15.58 20.92
N SER A 292 -9.02 16.60 21.75
CA SER A 292 -10.12 17.40 22.34
C SER A 292 -10.99 18.16 21.34
N GLU A 293 -10.56 18.31 20.08
CA GLU A 293 -11.35 18.89 18.98
C GLU A 293 -12.09 17.82 18.16
N GLY A 294 -11.88 16.52 18.43
CA GLY A 294 -12.50 15.42 17.69
C GLY A 294 -11.67 14.89 16.51
N TYR A 295 -10.44 15.35 16.30
CA TYR A 295 -9.59 14.91 15.19
C TYR A 295 -8.66 13.75 15.60
N LEU A 296 -8.52 12.76 14.70
CA LEU A 296 -7.57 11.65 14.88
C LEU A 296 -6.11 12.11 14.69
N PRO A 297 -5.12 11.41 15.30
CA PRO A 297 -3.70 11.75 15.21
C PRO A 297 -3.20 11.99 13.78
N GLY A 298 -2.54 13.13 13.59
CA GLY A 298 -1.95 13.55 12.32
C GLY A 298 -2.93 14.01 11.24
N LYS A 299 -4.24 14.09 11.49
CA LYS A 299 -5.23 14.57 10.49
C LYS A 299 -5.20 16.09 10.30
N ILE A 300 -4.12 16.58 9.71
CA ILE A 300 -3.92 18.00 9.37
C ILE A 300 -4.92 18.46 8.30
N ASN A 301 -5.23 17.62 7.29
CA ASN A 301 -6.23 17.97 6.29
C ASN A 301 -7.65 17.71 6.82
N LYS A 302 -8.21 18.71 7.50
CA LYS A 302 -9.55 18.68 8.09
C LYS A 302 -10.69 18.54 7.06
N SER A 303 -10.44 18.65 5.75
CA SER A 303 -11.46 18.41 4.72
C SER A 303 -11.73 16.93 4.44
N GLN A 304 -10.81 16.02 4.80
CA GLN A 304 -10.97 14.59 4.58
C GLN A 304 -11.16 13.84 5.90
N THR A 305 -12.41 13.48 6.18
CA THR A 305 -12.84 12.89 7.45
C THR A 305 -12.83 11.36 7.47
N LYS A 306 -12.97 10.70 6.31
CA LYS A 306 -13.00 9.23 6.22
C LYS A 306 -11.73 8.60 6.82
N ASP A 307 -11.92 7.42 7.41
CA ASP A 307 -10.88 6.57 7.99
C ASP A 307 -11.39 5.13 8.03
N TYR A 308 -10.49 4.19 8.24
CA TYR A 308 -10.85 2.82 8.58
C TYR A 308 -11.15 2.72 10.07
N THR A 309 -12.26 2.09 10.43
CA THR A 309 -12.58 1.72 11.81
C THR A 309 -11.64 0.63 12.33
N MET A 310 -11.56 0.47 13.65
CA MET A 310 -10.78 -0.63 14.26
C MET A 310 -11.28 -2.02 13.81
N ALA A 311 -12.59 -2.17 13.60
CA ALA A 311 -13.18 -3.41 13.08
C ALA A 311 -12.77 -3.68 11.63
N GLN A 312 -12.80 -2.67 10.76
CA GLN A 312 -12.29 -2.77 9.39
C GLN A 312 -10.80 -3.15 9.35
N TRP A 313 -9.96 -2.50 10.17
CA TRP A 313 -8.53 -2.81 10.26
C TRP A 313 -8.27 -4.25 10.72
N ASP A 314 -8.93 -4.69 11.79
CA ASP A 314 -8.73 -6.03 12.35
C ASP A 314 -9.21 -7.11 11.36
N ALA A 315 -10.38 -6.91 10.76
CA ALA A 315 -11.01 -7.86 9.82
C ALA A 315 -10.32 -7.91 8.44
N ASN A 316 -9.78 -6.79 7.93
CA ASN A 316 -9.03 -6.75 6.67
C ASN A 316 -7.60 -7.29 6.79
N SER A 317 -7.01 -7.23 7.98
CA SER A 317 -5.76 -7.96 8.25
C SER A 317 -5.96 -9.49 8.19
N GLU A 318 -7.20 -9.96 8.33
CA GLU A 318 -7.60 -11.37 8.18
C GLU A 318 -8.13 -11.67 6.77
N PHE A 319 -9.37 -12.15 6.66
CA PHE A 319 -9.97 -12.64 5.41
C PHE A 319 -11.12 -11.76 4.90
N THR A 320 -11.51 -10.72 5.63
CA THR A 320 -12.72 -9.95 5.30
C THR A 320 -12.41 -8.89 4.24
N THR A 321 -13.10 -8.96 3.10
CA THR A 321 -13.13 -7.87 2.12
C THR A 321 -13.97 -6.73 2.67
N ILE A 322 -13.42 -5.52 2.74
CA ILE A 322 -14.09 -4.33 3.27
C ILE A 322 -14.22 -3.23 2.20
N GLU A 323 -15.09 -2.27 2.47
CA GLU A 323 -15.17 -1.02 1.70
C GLU A 323 -13.97 -0.11 2.02
N THR A 324 -13.33 0.45 0.98
CA THR A 324 -12.22 1.40 1.12
C THR A 324 -12.70 2.82 1.39
N ILE A 325 -11.81 3.70 1.85
CA ILE A 325 -12.13 5.13 1.96
C ILE A 325 -12.51 5.75 0.60
N SER A 326 -12.06 5.14 -0.50
CA SER A 326 -12.36 5.47 -1.89
C SER A 326 -13.58 4.72 -2.47
N THR A 327 -14.35 4.02 -1.63
CA THR A 327 -15.57 3.22 -1.95
C THR A 327 -15.36 2.05 -2.91
N TYR A 328 -14.14 1.50 -2.98
CA TYR A 328 -13.82 0.25 -3.68
C TYR A 328 -13.71 -0.92 -2.69
N ARG A 329 -13.27 -2.09 -3.17
CA ARG A 329 -12.90 -3.25 -2.36
C ARG A 329 -11.45 -3.15 -1.87
N ALA A 330 -11.23 -3.41 -0.58
CA ALA A 330 -9.97 -3.93 -0.07
C ALA A 330 -10.17 -5.39 0.34
N TYR A 331 -9.53 -6.33 -0.34
CA TYR A 331 -9.56 -7.74 0.04
C TYR A 331 -8.83 -7.96 1.37
N GLY A 332 -9.27 -8.93 2.17
CA GLY A 332 -8.54 -9.32 3.38
C GLY A 332 -7.18 -9.91 3.02
N LEU A 333 -6.10 -9.52 3.69
CA LEU A 333 -4.72 -9.92 3.34
C LEU A 333 -4.58 -11.45 3.24
N LYS A 334 -5.07 -12.18 4.24
CA LYS A 334 -5.01 -13.65 4.25
C LYS A 334 -5.92 -14.27 3.18
N TYR A 335 -7.07 -13.66 2.89
CA TYR A 335 -7.95 -14.11 1.81
C TYR A 335 -7.30 -13.93 0.42
N TRP A 336 -6.70 -12.77 0.13
CA TRP A 336 -6.00 -12.52 -1.12
C TRP A 336 -4.89 -13.56 -1.34
N ILE A 337 -4.05 -13.76 -0.34
CA ILE A 337 -2.96 -14.75 -0.36
C ILE A 337 -3.52 -16.16 -0.59
N LEU A 338 -4.59 -16.55 0.12
CA LEU A 338 -5.21 -17.88 -0.04
C LEU A 338 -5.72 -18.12 -1.46
N ALA A 339 -6.50 -17.18 -1.99
CA ALA A 339 -7.15 -17.30 -3.28
C ALA A 339 -6.11 -17.31 -4.40
N LYS A 340 -5.15 -16.38 -4.40
CA LYS A 340 -4.08 -16.32 -5.40
C LYS A 340 -3.14 -17.53 -5.31
N TYR A 341 -2.81 -18.00 -4.10
CA TYR A 341 -2.04 -19.24 -3.89
C TYR A 341 -2.75 -20.43 -4.52
N ARG A 342 -4.04 -20.64 -4.19
CA ARG A 342 -4.86 -21.72 -4.77
C ARG A 342 -4.91 -21.66 -6.28
N TYR A 343 -5.13 -20.47 -6.83
CA TYR A 343 -5.17 -20.24 -8.27
C TYR A 343 -3.86 -20.67 -8.93
N VAL A 344 -2.73 -20.11 -8.50
CA VAL A 344 -1.41 -20.41 -9.09
C VAL A 344 -1.04 -21.88 -8.91
N CYS A 345 -1.34 -22.48 -7.76
CA CYS A 345 -1.14 -23.90 -7.52
C CYS A 345 -1.92 -24.80 -8.50
N LYS A 346 -3.20 -24.48 -8.76
CA LYS A 346 -4.05 -25.21 -9.72
C LYS A 346 -3.58 -24.97 -11.16
N THR A 347 -3.42 -23.72 -11.57
CA THR A 347 -3.09 -23.30 -12.94
C THR A 347 -1.73 -23.83 -13.41
N TYR A 348 -0.72 -23.81 -12.53
CA TYR A 348 0.65 -24.21 -12.89
C TYR A 348 1.02 -25.63 -12.41
N GLY A 349 0.04 -26.43 -11.98
CA GLY A 349 0.23 -27.84 -11.62
C GLY A 349 1.18 -28.08 -10.44
N MET A 350 1.21 -27.17 -9.47
CA MET A 350 2.16 -27.23 -8.34
C MET A 350 1.69 -28.22 -7.27
N THR A 351 2.65 -28.86 -6.59
CA THR A 351 2.37 -29.56 -5.33
C THR A 351 2.37 -28.53 -4.20
N CYS A 352 1.18 -28.20 -3.71
CA CYS A 352 0.95 -27.17 -2.68
C CYS A 352 0.39 -27.78 -1.39
N ASP A 353 0.39 -27.01 -0.31
CA ASP A 353 0.00 -27.48 1.02
C ASP A 353 -1.49 -27.93 1.03
N PRO A 354 -1.78 -29.21 1.33
CA PRO A 354 -3.13 -29.75 1.26
C PRO A 354 -4.11 -29.08 2.24
N ILE A 355 -3.64 -28.49 3.36
CA ILE A 355 -4.48 -27.75 4.30
C ILE A 355 -5.09 -26.53 3.62
N TYR A 356 -4.25 -25.76 2.93
CA TYR A 356 -4.68 -24.54 2.25
C TYR A 356 -5.30 -24.81 0.88
N MET A 357 -5.05 -25.97 0.27
CA MET A 357 -5.71 -26.40 -0.97
C MET A 357 -7.10 -27.03 -0.75
N ASP A 358 -7.49 -27.38 0.49
CA ASP A 358 -8.83 -27.90 0.79
C ASP A 358 -9.92 -26.84 0.55
N GLU A 359 -10.86 -27.13 -0.34
CA GLU A 359 -11.99 -26.26 -0.66
C GLU A 359 -12.94 -26.08 0.54
N ASN A 360 -12.83 -26.94 1.56
CA ASN A 360 -13.54 -26.85 2.84
C ASN A 360 -12.76 -26.09 3.93
N PHE A 361 -11.57 -25.55 3.64
CA PHE A 361 -10.80 -24.74 4.60
C PHE A 361 -11.65 -23.57 5.12
N GLN A 362 -11.93 -23.57 6.42
CA GLN A 362 -12.78 -22.57 7.07
C GLN A 362 -11.95 -21.36 7.50
N TYR A 363 -12.47 -20.15 7.24
CA TYR A 363 -11.89 -18.90 7.69
C TYR A 363 -12.99 -17.93 8.18
N PRO A 364 -12.70 -17.09 9.19
CA PRO A 364 -13.68 -16.13 9.72
C PRO A 364 -13.88 -14.97 8.75
N ILE A 365 -15.12 -14.50 8.64
CA ILE A 365 -15.49 -13.26 7.95
C ILE A 365 -16.32 -12.43 8.90
N ASP A 366 -15.94 -11.17 9.11
CA ASP A 366 -16.72 -10.22 9.90
C ASP A 366 -17.82 -9.58 9.03
N LYS A 367 -19.03 -10.15 9.11
CA LYS A 367 -20.22 -9.67 8.40
C LYS A 367 -20.69 -8.28 8.83
N SER A 368 -20.11 -7.66 9.86
CA SER A 368 -20.43 -6.27 10.24
C SER A 368 -19.70 -5.21 9.41
N VAL A 369 -18.58 -5.59 8.78
CA VAL A 369 -17.74 -4.70 7.94
C VAL A 369 -17.46 -5.26 6.54
N GLU A 370 -17.92 -6.47 6.24
CA GLU A 370 -17.84 -7.06 4.90
C GLU A 370 -18.52 -6.17 3.85
N THR A 371 -17.92 -6.10 2.66
CA THR A 371 -18.61 -5.67 1.44
C THR A 371 -18.46 -6.68 0.32
N ILE A 372 -19.46 -6.74 -0.57
CA ILE A 372 -19.36 -7.41 -1.87
C ILE A 372 -18.88 -6.46 -2.98
N GLY A 373 -18.65 -5.17 -2.67
CA GLY A 373 -18.25 -4.11 -3.60
C GLY A 373 -19.44 -3.35 -4.17
N TYR A 374 -19.36 -2.92 -5.43
CA TYR A 374 -20.32 -1.98 -6.04
C TYR A 374 -21.80 -2.38 -5.91
N ASP A 375 -22.14 -3.66 -6.00
CA ASP A 375 -23.53 -4.14 -5.85
C ASP A 375 -24.12 -3.84 -4.46
N ASP A 376 -23.29 -3.81 -3.41
CA ASP A 376 -23.66 -3.42 -2.04
C ASP A 376 -24.02 -1.93 -1.98
N LEU A 377 -23.28 -1.08 -2.69
CA LEU A 377 -23.52 0.35 -2.75
C LEU A 377 -24.87 0.66 -3.41
N TYR A 378 -25.18 -0.01 -4.52
CA TYR A 378 -26.48 0.14 -5.21
C TYR A 378 -27.67 -0.32 -4.34
N GLN A 379 -27.49 -1.39 -3.56
CA GLN A 379 -28.51 -1.88 -2.60
C GLN A 379 -28.70 -0.90 -1.43
N ARG A 380 -27.63 -0.25 -0.95
CA ARG A 380 -27.68 0.74 0.14
C ARG A 380 -28.36 2.06 -0.28
N GLU A 381 -28.25 2.46 -1.54
CA GLU A 381 -28.88 3.68 -2.06
C GLU A 381 -30.37 3.55 -2.43
N THR A 382 -30.99 2.36 -2.28
CA THR A 382 -32.40 2.13 -2.61
C THR A 382 -33.34 1.85 -1.42
N PRO A 383 -33.48 2.77 -0.44
CA PRO A 383 -34.66 2.78 0.42
C PRO A 383 -35.86 3.37 -0.34
N ILE A 384 -36.41 2.61 -1.30
CA ILE A 384 -37.70 2.95 -1.91
C ILE A 384 -38.80 2.69 -0.87
N ASN A 385 -39.00 3.69 -0.02
CA ASN A 385 -40.17 3.76 0.83
C ASN A 385 -41.36 4.18 -0.05
N THR A 386 -41.91 3.24 -0.82
CA THR A 386 -43.19 3.41 -1.51
C THR A 386 -44.28 3.58 -0.44
N PHE A 387 -44.52 4.83 -0.06
CA PHE A 387 -45.83 5.23 0.41
C PHE A 387 -46.80 5.04 -0.76
N GLU A 388 -47.46 3.87 -0.81
CA GLU A 388 -48.64 3.68 -1.65
C GLU A 388 -49.69 4.68 -1.19
N ILE A 389 -49.89 5.75 -1.97
CA ILE A 389 -51.04 6.64 -1.82
C ILE A 389 -52.22 5.91 -2.48
N PRO A 390 -53.26 5.49 -1.73
CA PRO A 390 -54.40 4.80 -2.32
C PRO A 390 -55.20 5.80 -3.17
N VAL A 391 -55.20 5.59 -4.49
CA VAL A 391 -56.05 6.39 -5.41
C VAL A 391 -57.45 5.78 -5.42
N GLU A 392 -58.22 6.06 -4.37
CA GLU A 392 -59.63 5.68 -4.32
C GLU A 392 -60.48 6.74 -5.02
N LYS A 393 -61.14 6.36 -6.13
CA LYS A 393 -62.11 7.20 -6.84
C LYS A 393 -63.51 6.87 -6.34
N GLU A 394 -64.06 7.70 -5.47
CA GLU A 394 -65.53 7.78 -5.30
C GLU A 394 -66.06 9.22 -5.35
N THR A 395 -67.32 9.32 -5.77
CA THR A 395 -67.97 10.55 -6.22
C THR A 395 -68.97 11.09 -5.21
N ALA A 396 -68.79 12.36 -4.85
CA ALA A 396 -69.83 13.31 -4.43
C ALA A 396 -70.75 12.97 -3.24
N SER A 397 -70.67 13.76 -2.18
CA SER A 397 -71.73 14.72 -1.81
C SER A 397 -71.26 15.69 -0.71
N VAL A 398 -71.96 16.81 -0.55
CA VAL A 398 -71.60 17.92 0.35
C VAL A 398 -72.46 17.88 1.60
N GLU A 399 -71.85 18.04 2.78
CA GLU A 399 -72.48 18.66 3.96
C GLU A 399 -71.42 19.22 4.95
N ILE A 400 -71.78 20.29 5.66
CA ILE A 400 -70.97 21.10 6.62
C ILE A 400 -71.88 21.27 7.87
N PRO A 401 -71.49 21.01 9.14
CA PRO A 401 -70.61 21.88 9.98
C PRO A 401 -69.85 21.11 11.13
N THR A 402 -69.25 21.63 12.22
CA THR A 402 -68.93 22.98 12.78
C THR A 402 -67.75 22.85 13.78
N GLU A 403 -66.78 23.79 13.79
CA GLU A 403 -65.82 24.09 14.89
C GLU A 403 -64.90 22.92 15.37
N ILE A 404 -63.71 23.09 15.97
CA ILE A 404 -63.31 23.89 17.15
C ILE A 404 -61.79 24.25 17.11
N THR A 405 -61.50 25.48 17.56
CA THR A 405 -60.23 26.16 17.96
C THR A 405 -58.83 25.56 17.69
N LEU A 406 -58.00 26.46 17.14
CA LEU A 406 -56.53 26.51 17.33
C LEU A 406 -56.18 27.01 18.74
N ASP A 407 -55.04 26.62 19.31
CA ASP A 407 -54.23 27.54 20.14
C ASP A 407 -52.76 27.10 20.21
N GLN A 408 -51.88 28.06 20.47
CA GLN A 408 -50.42 27.93 20.43
C GLN A 408 -49.82 27.73 21.83
N GLU A 409 -48.59 27.22 21.95
CA GLU A 409 -47.44 28.03 22.38
C GLU A 409 -46.14 27.21 22.50
N THR A 410 -45.04 27.82 22.06
CA THR A 410 -43.67 27.39 22.33
C THR A 410 -43.16 27.98 23.64
N THR A 411 -42.42 27.21 24.45
CA THR A 411 -41.55 27.77 25.50
C THR A 411 -40.24 26.99 25.58
N ILE A 412 -39.12 27.74 25.61
CA ILE A 412 -37.76 27.24 25.85
C ILE A 412 -37.34 27.75 27.22
N VAL A 413 -36.82 26.87 28.09
CA VAL A 413 -36.06 27.27 29.28
C VAL A 413 -34.89 26.31 29.48
N GLU A 414 -33.72 26.87 29.76
CA GLU A 414 -32.44 26.20 29.94
C GLU A 414 -32.37 25.36 31.23
N VAL A 415 -31.47 24.36 31.26
CA VAL A 415 -31.02 23.70 32.49
C VAL A 415 -29.49 23.67 32.53
N ASN A 416 -28.91 24.39 33.48
CA ASN A 416 -27.48 24.29 33.82
C ASN A 416 -27.22 23.10 34.75
N SER A 417 -26.09 22.41 34.58
CA SER A 417 -25.47 21.56 35.62
C SER A 417 -23.96 21.36 35.33
N PRO A 418 -23.12 21.08 36.36
CA PRO A 418 -21.70 21.46 36.33
C PRO A 418 -20.71 20.33 35.98
N LYS A 419 -19.47 20.72 35.71
CA LYS A 419 -18.30 19.84 35.51
C LYS A 419 -17.85 19.18 36.83
N GLU A 420 -17.52 17.89 36.75
CA GLU A 420 -16.49 17.26 37.58
C GLU A 420 -15.45 16.61 36.66
N THR A 421 -14.18 16.69 37.05
CA THR A 421 -13.03 16.14 36.29
C THR A 421 -12.36 15.08 37.14
N THR A 422 -12.31 13.84 36.66
CA THR A 422 -11.64 12.73 37.34
C THR A 422 -10.47 12.26 36.48
N THR A 423 -9.25 12.44 36.98
CA THR A 423 -8.04 11.84 36.40
C THR A 423 -7.92 10.37 36.79
N VAL A 424 -7.55 9.52 35.82
CA VAL A 424 -7.28 8.09 36.03
C VAL A 424 -5.89 7.78 35.50
N GLU A 425 -4.95 7.44 36.39
CA GLU A 425 -3.65 6.90 36.01
C GLU A 425 -3.77 5.41 35.70
N PHE A 426 -3.19 4.98 34.56
CA PHE A 426 -3.05 3.57 34.22
C PHE A 426 -1.62 3.10 34.50
N ASN A 427 -1.47 2.12 35.39
CA ASN A 427 -0.21 1.39 35.59
C ASN A 427 -0.29 0.02 34.91
N LEU A 428 0.63 -0.25 33.98
CA LEU A 428 0.80 -1.56 33.33
C LEU A 428 1.65 -2.49 34.22
N PRO A 429 1.25 -3.77 34.41
CA PRO A 429 2.05 -4.73 35.17
C PRO A 429 3.16 -5.35 34.31
N LYS A 430 4.40 -5.39 34.86
CA LYS A 430 5.47 -6.24 34.34
C LYS A 430 5.38 -7.62 34.97
N GLU A 431 5.08 -8.65 34.19
CA GLU A 431 5.39 -10.04 34.55
C GLU A 431 6.72 -10.48 33.95
N THR A 432 7.43 -11.37 34.63
CA THR A 432 8.74 -11.87 34.21
C THR A 432 8.78 -13.38 34.38
N THR A 433 8.83 -14.12 33.27
CA THR A 433 8.84 -15.58 33.26
C THR A 433 10.21 -16.11 32.84
N THR A 434 10.94 -16.71 33.78
CA THR A 434 12.21 -17.39 33.53
C THR A 434 11.99 -18.77 32.91
N ILE A 435 12.72 -19.08 31.84
CA ILE A 435 12.83 -20.43 31.27
C ILE A 435 14.31 -20.86 31.32
N GLU A 436 14.61 -21.94 32.04
CA GLU A 436 15.92 -22.59 31.98
C GLU A 436 15.98 -23.53 30.77
N ASN A 437 17.08 -23.48 30.01
CA ASN A 437 17.41 -24.49 28.99
C ASN A 437 18.81 -25.03 29.22
N ASN A 438 18.92 -26.35 29.42
CA ASN A 438 20.19 -27.08 29.52
C ASN A 438 20.47 -27.82 28.21
N LEU A 439 21.59 -27.54 27.54
CA LEU A 439 22.19 -28.43 26.53
C LEU A 439 23.73 -28.33 26.56
N PRO A 440 24.48 -29.43 26.30
CA PRO A 440 25.94 -29.44 26.42
C PRO A 440 26.67 -28.97 25.14
N LYS A 441 27.93 -28.54 25.31
CA LYS A 441 28.83 -27.98 24.28
C LYS A 441 29.68 -29.03 23.56
N GLU A 442 30.03 -28.76 22.29
CA GLU A 442 31.39 -28.80 21.71
C GLU A 442 31.35 -28.15 20.29
N THR A 443 31.73 -26.87 20.11
CA THR A 443 32.98 -26.36 19.47
C THR A 443 33.38 -27.04 18.14
N THR A 444 33.56 -26.35 17.00
CA THR A 444 34.47 -25.20 16.71
C THR A 444 33.91 -24.29 15.58
N SER A 445 33.63 -22.98 15.79
CA SER A 445 34.53 -21.80 15.84
C SER A 445 34.90 -21.13 14.49
N VAL A 446 34.13 -20.10 14.11
CA VAL A 446 34.59 -18.86 13.44
C VAL A 446 33.84 -17.71 14.11
N GLU A 447 34.53 -16.61 14.44
CA GLU A 447 33.98 -15.54 15.28
C GLU A 447 33.10 -14.56 14.50
N ILE A 448 31.89 -14.33 15.00
CA ILE A 448 31.07 -13.14 14.72
C ILE A 448 30.71 -12.56 16.11
N PRO A 449 30.87 -11.25 16.36
CA PRO A 449 30.50 -10.66 17.64
C PRO A 449 28.98 -10.57 17.74
N THR A 450 28.37 -11.56 18.38
CA THR A 450 27.01 -11.46 18.93
C THR A 450 27.09 -10.92 20.36
N ASP A 451 26.55 -9.74 20.58
CA ASP A 451 25.83 -9.47 21.83
C ASP A 451 24.50 -8.79 21.47
N THR A 452 23.49 -9.01 22.30
CA THR A 452 22.09 -8.72 21.99
C THR A 452 21.51 -7.76 23.04
N THR A 453 20.28 -7.29 22.81
CA THR A 453 19.46 -6.52 23.78
C THR A 453 19.95 -5.11 24.09
N LEU A 454 19.62 -4.20 23.17
CA LEU A 454 19.20 -2.85 23.52
C LEU A 454 17.89 -2.56 22.78
N GLU A 455 16.77 -2.57 23.51
CA GLU A 455 15.65 -1.69 23.17
C GLU A 455 16.14 -0.26 23.42
N GLN A 456 16.74 0.34 22.40
CA GLN A 456 17.16 1.73 22.46
C GLN A 456 16.11 2.56 21.75
N GLU A 457 15.18 3.14 22.51
CA GLU A 457 14.42 4.30 22.06
C GLU A 457 15.44 5.34 21.58
N THR A 458 15.50 5.54 20.27
CA THR A 458 16.46 6.46 19.66
C THR A 458 15.82 7.83 19.64
N GLU A 459 15.88 8.51 20.78
CA GLU A 459 15.42 9.90 20.91
C GLU A 459 16.37 10.82 20.14
N ILE A 460 15.95 11.26 18.94
CA ILE A 460 16.71 12.20 18.11
C ILE A 460 16.20 13.61 18.39
N ASP A 461 16.85 14.28 19.34
CA ASP A 461 16.57 15.68 19.69
C ASP A 461 17.04 16.63 18.56
N PHE A 462 16.10 17.39 18.00
CA PHE A 462 16.35 18.44 16.99
C PHE A 462 16.20 19.86 17.56
N THR A 463 16.43 20.06 18.87
CA THR A 463 16.46 21.41 19.48
C THR A 463 17.71 22.20 19.07
N GLY A 464 17.58 23.02 18.02
CA GLY A 464 18.60 24.04 17.71
C GLY A 464 18.91 24.24 16.22
N VAL A 465 17.90 24.41 15.37
CA VAL A 465 18.10 24.89 13.99
C VAL A 465 17.30 26.17 13.77
N GLU A 466 17.99 27.30 13.72
CA GLU A 466 17.40 28.55 13.23
C GLU A 466 17.07 28.39 11.74
N ILE A 467 15.84 28.72 11.35
CA ILE A 467 15.37 28.68 9.97
C ILE A 467 15.77 30.01 9.30
N PRO A 468 16.62 30.02 8.27
CA PRO A 468 16.82 31.21 7.45
C PRO A 468 15.57 31.45 6.62
N THR A 469 15.01 32.65 6.71
CA THR A 469 13.99 33.12 5.77
C THR A 469 14.67 33.54 4.47
N GLU A 470 14.37 32.86 3.36
CA GLU A 470 14.60 33.38 2.01
C GLU A 470 13.29 33.43 1.24
N GLU A 471 13.20 34.43 0.35
CA GLU A 471 11.95 34.95 -0.21
C GLU A 471 11.42 34.10 -1.36
N ASP A 472 10.09 34.02 -1.48
CA ASP A 472 9.42 33.40 -2.63
C ASP A 472 9.72 34.16 -3.92
N SER A 473 10.02 33.41 -4.99
CA SER A 473 9.84 33.87 -6.37
C SER A 473 9.10 32.81 -7.17
N ASP A 474 7.76 32.86 -7.08
CA ASP A 474 6.87 32.17 -8.02
C ASP A 474 7.12 32.66 -9.46
N SER A 475 7.14 31.72 -10.40
CA SER A 475 6.70 31.99 -11.77
C SER A 475 6.22 30.71 -12.46
N ASP A 476 4.95 30.73 -12.82
CA ASP A 476 4.30 30.02 -13.93
C ASP A 476 4.34 28.47 -13.90
N SER A 477 3.22 27.78 -13.62
CA SER A 477 1.98 27.70 -14.40
C SER A 477 2.16 27.06 -15.79
N ASP A 478 1.64 25.85 -15.95
CA ASP A 478 0.71 25.60 -17.04
C ASP A 478 -0.29 24.50 -16.66
N SER A 479 -1.51 24.64 -17.17
CA SER A 479 -2.54 23.62 -17.11
C SER A 479 -2.23 22.52 -18.12
N ASP A 480 -2.68 21.30 -17.84
CA ASP A 480 -3.89 20.84 -18.51
C ASP A 480 -4.51 19.65 -17.78
N SER A 481 -5.81 19.77 -17.57
CA SER A 481 -6.67 18.74 -17.06
C SER A 481 -7.39 18.09 -18.23
N GLU A 482 -7.10 16.82 -18.50
CA GLU A 482 -8.06 15.90 -19.10
C GLU A 482 -7.99 14.58 -18.33
N PHE A 483 -9.15 13.92 -18.20
CA PHE A 483 -9.50 12.99 -17.12
C PHE A 483 -8.93 11.57 -17.29
#